data_AF-Q9LB90-F1
#
_entry.id   AF-Q9LB90-F1
#
_cell.length_a   1.000
_cell.length_b   1.000
_cell.length_c   1.000
_cell.angle_alpha   90.00
_cell.angle_beta   90.00
_cell.angle_gamma   90.00
#
_symmetry.space_group_name_H-M   'P 1'
#
loop_
_entity.id
_entity.type
_entity.pdbx_description
1 polymer ?
#
loop_
_entity_poly.entity_id
_entity_poly.type
_entity_poly.pdbx_seq_one_letter_code
_entity_poly.pdbx_strand_id
1 'polypeptide(L)'
;NINRINTNADGTLKVGGYTASLTTNAAHLNIGKGGVNLSNQASGRSLLVENLTGNITVDGALMVNNQVGGYALAGSSANFEFKAGVDTKNGTATFNNDIHLGKAVNLSVDAHTAYFNGNIYLGKST
;
A
#
# COMPACT_ATOMS: atom_id res chain seq x y z
N ASN A 1 -7.16 10.23 10.69
CA ASN A 1 -7.90 10.06 9.42
C ASN A 1 -7.14 10.74 8.30
N ILE A 2 -6.91 10.04 7.19
CA ILE A 2 -6.30 10.55 5.97
C ILE A 2 -7.24 10.20 4.82
N ASN A 3 -7.60 11.15 3.97
CA ASN A 3 -8.57 10.87 2.89
C ASN A 3 -7.95 10.12 1.71
N ARG A 4 -6.67 10.39 1.41
CA ARG A 4 -5.89 9.78 0.33
C ARG A 4 -4.41 9.91 0.63
N ILE A 5 -3.63 8.89 0.26
CA ILE A 5 -2.16 8.96 0.21
C ILE A 5 -1.74 8.93 -1.25
N ASN A 6 -0.84 9.84 -1.65
CA ASN A 6 -0.19 9.83 -2.96
C ASN A 6 1.31 9.89 -2.76
N THR A 7 2.06 9.08 -3.51
CA THR A 7 3.49 9.31 -3.73
C THR A 7 3.69 9.91 -5.12
N ASN A 8 4.75 10.69 -5.28
CA ASN A 8 5.26 11.12 -6.57
C ASN A 8 6.62 10.45 -6.79
N ALA A 9 6.89 10.04 -8.02
CA ALA A 9 8.17 9.50 -8.41
C ALA A 9 8.75 10.38 -9.53
N ASP A 10 9.94 10.91 -9.31
CA ASP A 10 10.73 11.52 -10.39
C ASP A 10 11.46 10.44 -11.21
N GLY A 11 12.14 10.86 -12.27
CA GLY A 11 12.90 9.97 -13.16
C GLY A 11 14.24 9.49 -12.58
N THR A 12 14.55 9.76 -11.31
CA THR A 12 15.84 9.35 -10.75
C THR A 12 15.91 7.85 -10.48
N LEU A 13 17.07 7.27 -10.79
CA LEU A 13 17.32 5.84 -10.72
C LEU A 13 18.20 5.47 -9.53
N LYS A 14 17.81 4.40 -8.81
CA LYS A 14 18.55 3.86 -7.68
C LYS A 14 18.41 2.35 -7.62
N VAL A 15 19.54 1.66 -7.42
CA VAL A 15 19.55 0.21 -7.18
C VAL A 15 18.70 -0.10 -5.95
N GLY A 16 17.76 -1.03 -6.09
CA GLY A 16 16.81 -1.40 -5.02
C GLY A 16 15.62 -0.46 -4.85
N GLY A 17 15.53 0.63 -5.62
CA GLY A 17 14.39 1.54 -5.60
C GLY A 17 14.38 2.54 -4.44
N TYR A 18 13.21 3.15 -4.20
CA TYR A 18 12.98 4.15 -3.17
C TYR A 18 11.78 3.77 -2.31
N THR A 19 11.85 4.05 -1.01
CA THR A 19 10.77 3.82 -0.06
C THR A 19 10.26 5.15 0.47
N ALA A 20 8.97 5.42 0.29
CA ALA A 20 8.25 6.42 1.05
C ALA A 20 7.65 5.77 2.30
N SER A 21 7.61 6.48 3.43
CA SER A 21 7.00 5.98 4.65
C SER A 21 6.04 6.98 5.30
N LEU A 22 4.99 6.45 5.90
CA LEU A 22 4.08 7.14 6.82
C LEU A 22 3.98 6.30 8.08
N THR A 23 4.43 6.84 9.21
CA THR A 23 4.37 6.15 10.51
C THR A 23 3.50 6.96 11.46
N THR A 24 2.60 6.27 12.17
CA THR A 24 1.69 6.86 13.15
C THR A 24 1.72 6.07 14.46
N ASN A 25 1.24 6.68 15.55
CA ASN A 25 1.07 6.02 16.84
C ASN A 25 -0.34 6.30 17.38
N ALA A 26 -1.35 5.92 16.59
CA ALA A 26 -2.75 6.18 16.89
C ALA A 26 -3.49 4.89 17.22
N ALA A 27 -4.58 4.96 17.99
CA ALA A 27 -5.47 3.82 18.17
C ALA A 27 -6.07 3.33 16.82
N HIS A 28 -6.37 4.27 15.92
CA HIS A 28 -6.90 3.97 14.59
C HIS A 28 -6.30 4.92 13.52
N LEU A 29 -5.64 4.34 12.53
CA LEU A 29 -5.28 5.00 11.28
C LEU A 29 -6.30 4.63 10.19
N ASN A 30 -7.22 5.53 9.91
CA ASN A 30 -8.19 5.35 8.83
C ASN A 30 -7.74 6.10 7.56
N ILE A 31 -7.60 5.37 6.46
CA ILE A 31 -7.39 5.85 5.11
C ILE A 31 -8.73 5.74 4.38
N GLY A 32 -9.32 6.89 4.05
CA GLY A 32 -10.65 6.97 3.46
C GLY A 32 -10.73 6.46 2.02
N LYS A 33 -11.90 6.66 1.41
CA LYS A 33 -12.25 6.17 0.05
C LYS A 33 -11.33 6.67 -1.06
N GLY A 34 -10.55 7.72 -0.83
CA GLY A 34 -9.54 8.17 -1.78
C GLY A 34 -8.42 7.15 -1.98
N GLY A 35 -8.21 6.24 -1.02
CA GLY A 35 -7.29 5.12 -1.12
C GLY A 35 -5.82 5.53 -1.12
N VAL A 36 -4.99 4.67 -1.71
CA VAL A 36 -3.54 4.83 -1.75
C VAL A 36 -3.07 4.75 -3.19
N ASN A 37 -2.36 5.77 -3.66
CA ASN A 37 -1.70 5.77 -4.95
C ASN A 37 -0.17 5.77 -4.80
N LEU A 38 0.47 4.77 -5.39
CA LEU A 38 1.92 4.65 -5.47
C LEU A 38 2.37 4.97 -6.92
N SER A 39 3.02 6.12 -7.11
CA SER A 39 3.68 6.40 -8.38
C SER A 39 4.88 5.48 -8.56
N ASN A 40 5.00 4.82 -9.70
CA ASN A 40 6.08 3.90 -10.05
C ASN A 40 6.80 4.35 -11.33
N GLN A 41 8.13 4.26 -11.30
CA GLN A 41 9.04 4.61 -12.40
C GLN A 41 9.99 3.43 -12.71
N ALA A 42 10.99 3.64 -13.56
CA ALA A 42 11.93 2.59 -13.97
C ALA A 42 12.71 1.98 -12.79
N SER A 43 12.93 2.74 -11.71
CA SER A 43 13.36 2.17 -10.43
C SER A 43 12.14 1.81 -9.59
N GLY A 44 12.19 0.64 -8.94
CA GLY A 44 11.12 0.19 -8.04
C GLY A 44 10.75 1.23 -6.99
N ARG A 45 9.50 1.19 -6.55
CA ARG A 45 8.95 2.11 -5.54
C ARG A 45 8.24 1.30 -4.47
N SER A 46 8.45 1.69 -3.23
CA SER A 46 7.81 1.09 -2.07
C SER A 46 7.11 2.17 -1.26
N LEU A 47 5.96 1.83 -0.70
CA LEU A 47 5.26 2.65 0.29
C LEU A 47 5.04 1.81 1.55
N LEU A 48 5.62 2.27 2.65
CA LEU A 48 5.47 1.71 3.98
C LEU A 48 4.47 2.56 4.78
N VAL A 49 3.36 1.96 5.21
CA VAL A 49 2.36 2.59 6.08
C VAL A 49 2.33 1.84 7.41
N GLU A 50 2.73 2.51 8.47
CA GLU A 50 2.85 1.93 9.80
C GLU A 50 1.95 2.64 10.80
N ASN A 51 1.31 1.86 11.65
CA ASN A 51 0.71 2.34 12.88
C ASN A 51 1.27 1.53 14.04
N LEU A 52 2.02 2.17 14.93
CA LEU A 52 2.83 1.51 15.95
C LEU A 52 1.99 0.80 17.01
N THR A 53 0.86 1.38 17.43
CA THR A 53 0.07 0.84 18.55
C THR A 53 -1.29 0.28 18.16
N GLY A 54 -1.92 0.82 17.12
CA GLY A 54 -3.31 0.53 16.80
C GLY A 54 -3.56 -0.02 15.42
N ASN A 55 -4.81 0.09 15.00
CA ASN A 55 -5.31 -0.53 13.76
C ASN A 55 -5.01 0.34 12.53
N ILE A 56 -5.01 -0.29 11.36
CA ILE A 56 -5.06 0.38 10.06
C ILE A 56 -6.36 -0.03 9.36
N THR A 57 -7.07 0.94 8.80
CA THR A 57 -8.25 0.69 7.96
C THR A 57 -8.09 1.42 6.65
N VAL A 58 -8.25 0.72 5.53
CA VAL A 58 -8.19 1.26 4.17
C VAL A 58 -9.54 1.05 3.49
N ASP A 59 -10.27 2.14 3.28
CA ASP A 59 -11.61 2.14 2.68
C ASP A 59 -11.60 2.38 1.17
N GLY A 60 -10.43 2.68 0.58
CA GLY A 60 -10.27 2.97 -0.84
C GLY A 60 -9.36 1.97 -1.55
N ALA A 61 -9.26 2.11 -2.87
CA ALA A 61 -8.44 1.22 -3.70
C ALA A 61 -6.93 1.45 -3.49
N LEU A 62 -6.15 0.39 -3.74
CA LEU A 62 -4.71 0.48 -3.96
C LEU A 62 -4.47 0.70 -5.47
N MET A 63 -3.73 1.75 -5.81
CA MET A 63 -3.51 2.19 -7.17
C MET A 63 -2.01 2.35 -7.43
N VAL A 64 -1.59 1.97 -8.63
CA VAL A 64 -0.25 2.30 -9.15
C VAL A 64 -0.44 3.26 -10.31
N ASN A 65 0.29 4.38 -10.30
CA ASN A 65 0.19 5.42 -11.33
C ASN A 65 -1.27 5.91 -11.56
N ASN A 66 -2.02 6.11 -10.48
CA ASN A 66 -3.43 6.54 -10.43
C ASN A 66 -4.42 5.55 -11.08
N GLN A 67 -4.03 4.29 -11.29
CA GLN A 67 -4.87 3.27 -11.90
C GLN A 67 -5.09 2.09 -10.94
N VAL A 68 -6.35 1.70 -10.75
CA VAL A 68 -6.72 0.44 -10.07
C VAL A 68 -6.33 -0.73 -10.97
N GLY A 69 -5.60 -1.70 -10.41
CA GLY A 69 -4.99 -2.77 -11.22
C GLY A 69 -3.82 -2.28 -12.08
N GLY A 70 -3.28 -1.09 -11.79
CA GLY A 70 -2.04 -0.59 -12.38
C GLY A 70 -0.89 -1.56 -12.14
N TYR A 71 0.13 -1.47 -12.99
CA TYR A 71 1.29 -2.36 -13.01
C TYR A 71 2.59 -1.57 -12.83
N ALA A 72 3.63 -2.25 -12.36
CA ALA A 72 4.97 -1.66 -12.32
C ALA A 72 5.61 -1.68 -13.72
N LEU A 73 6.43 -0.67 -14.03
CA LEU A 73 7.19 -0.61 -15.28
C LEU A 73 8.18 -1.79 -15.36
N ALA A 74 8.54 -2.20 -16.59
CA ALA A 74 9.44 -3.32 -16.80
C ALA A 74 10.78 -3.13 -16.04
N GLY A 75 11.23 -4.19 -15.36
CA GLY A 75 12.44 -4.14 -14.53
C GLY A 75 12.27 -3.46 -13.16
N SER A 76 11.06 -3.03 -12.81
CA SER A 76 10.73 -2.42 -11.51
C SER A 76 9.64 -3.21 -10.78
N SER A 77 9.41 -2.88 -9.50
CA SER A 77 8.28 -3.35 -8.71
C SER A 77 7.63 -2.20 -7.95
N ALA A 78 6.32 -2.29 -7.75
CA ALA A 78 5.56 -1.39 -6.89
C ALA A 78 5.14 -2.15 -5.63
N ASN A 79 5.61 -1.74 -4.45
CA ASN A 79 5.44 -2.48 -3.21
C ASN A 79 4.60 -1.68 -2.22
N PHE A 80 3.44 -2.20 -1.82
CA PHE A 80 2.67 -1.69 -0.70
C PHE A 80 2.98 -2.52 0.54
N GLU A 81 3.37 -1.86 1.62
CA GLU A 81 3.64 -2.51 2.91
C GLU A 81 2.82 -1.81 4.00
N PHE A 82 1.98 -2.57 4.69
CA PHE A 82 1.17 -2.08 5.79
C PHE A 82 1.55 -2.80 7.07
N LYS A 83 1.83 -2.07 8.15
CA LYS A 83 2.10 -2.66 9.47
C LYS A 83 1.21 -2.07 10.56
N ALA A 84 0.40 -2.89 11.21
CA ALA A 84 -0.54 -2.46 12.23
C ALA A 84 -0.19 -3.03 13.61
N GLY A 85 -0.12 -2.17 14.61
CA GLY A 85 0.23 -2.52 15.98
C GLY A 85 1.62 -3.10 16.11
N VAL A 86 2.63 -2.49 15.46
CA VAL A 86 4.02 -2.97 15.45
C VAL A 86 4.56 -3.24 16.86
N ASP A 87 4.35 -2.29 17.78
CA ASP A 87 4.89 -2.37 19.14
C ASP A 87 3.98 -3.20 20.06
N THR A 88 2.67 -3.20 19.81
CA THR A 88 1.67 -3.89 20.63
C THR A 88 1.46 -5.34 20.21
N LYS A 89 1.85 -5.70 18.99
CA LYS A 89 1.62 -6.99 18.32
C LYS A 89 0.15 -7.43 18.31
N ASN A 90 -0.76 -6.45 18.40
CA ASN A 90 -2.20 -6.68 18.52
C ASN A 90 -3.02 -5.77 17.57
N GLY A 91 -2.36 -5.16 16.58
CA GLY A 91 -3.03 -4.30 15.61
C GLY A 91 -3.74 -5.11 14.53
N THR A 92 -4.91 -4.62 14.09
CA THR A 92 -5.65 -5.18 12.96
C THR A 92 -5.45 -4.30 11.72
N ALA A 93 -5.17 -4.92 10.58
CA ALA A 93 -5.22 -4.27 9.28
C ALA A 93 -6.51 -4.67 8.55
N THR A 94 -7.31 -3.71 8.10
CA THR A 94 -8.58 -3.97 7.41
C THR A 94 -8.61 -3.26 6.07
N PHE A 95 -8.89 -4.03 5.02
CA PHE A 95 -9.07 -3.55 3.65
C PHE A 95 -10.52 -3.76 3.24
N ASN A 96 -11.27 -2.66 3.11
CA ASN A 96 -12.72 -2.68 2.88
C ASN A 96 -13.11 -2.61 1.39
N ASN A 97 -12.14 -2.49 0.49
CA ASN A 97 -12.36 -2.39 -0.95
C ASN A 97 -11.71 -3.57 -1.67
N ASP A 98 -12.21 -3.88 -2.88
CA ASP A 98 -11.52 -4.80 -3.78
C ASP A 98 -10.07 -4.35 -4.02
N ILE A 99 -9.16 -5.32 -4.03
CA ILE A 99 -7.73 -5.12 -4.26
C ILE A 99 -7.38 -5.68 -5.63
N HIS A 100 -6.82 -4.85 -6.50
CA HIS A 100 -6.34 -5.25 -7.81
C HIS A 100 -4.83 -5.03 -7.90
N LEU A 101 -4.05 -6.11 -7.88
CA LEU A 101 -2.60 -6.05 -8.04
C LEU A 101 -2.23 -6.44 -9.47
N GLY A 102 -1.77 -5.45 -10.24
CA GLY A 102 -1.27 -5.67 -11.59
C GLY A 102 0.09 -6.38 -11.61
N LYS A 103 0.67 -6.51 -12.80
CA LYS A 103 1.99 -7.14 -12.97
C LYS A 103 3.06 -6.43 -12.13
N ALA A 104 3.86 -7.23 -11.41
CA ALA A 104 4.96 -6.78 -10.55
C ALA A 104 4.54 -5.76 -9.47
N VAL A 105 3.29 -5.85 -9.01
CA VAL A 105 2.78 -5.13 -7.84
C VAL A 105 2.67 -6.09 -6.66
N ASN A 106 3.27 -5.72 -5.53
CA ASN A 106 3.33 -6.54 -4.33
C ASN A 106 2.55 -5.87 -3.18
N LEU A 107 1.88 -6.70 -2.37
CA LEU A 107 1.23 -6.28 -1.13
C LEU A 107 1.78 -7.13 0.02
N SER A 108 2.31 -6.47 1.04
CA SER A 108 2.72 -7.06 2.31
C SER A 108 1.89 -6.45 3.44
N VAL A 109 1.40 -7.29 4.35
CA VAL A 109 0.61 -6.87 5.51
C VAL A 109 1.16 -7.57 6.75
N ASP A 110 1.67 -6.79 7.70
CA ASP A 110 2.13 -7.23 9.01
C ASP A 110 1.16 -6.74 10.08
N ALA A 111 0.37 -7.64 10.64
CA ALA A 111 -0.67 -7.33 11.61
C ALA A 111 -0.98 -8.57 12.45
N HIS A 112 -1.58 -8.37 13.63
CA HIS A 112 -2.14 -9.47 14.41
C HIS A 112 -3.27 -10.18 13.66
N THR A 113 -4.08 -9.41 12.95
CA THR A 113 -5.13 -9.94 12.07
C THR A 113 -5.26 -9.03 10.85
N ALA A 114 -5.39 -9.62 9.67
CA ALA A 114 -5.64 -8.92 8.43
C ALA A 114 -7.00 -9.33 7.86
N TYR A 115 -7.92 -8.37 7.73
CA TYR A 115 -9.23 -8.56 7.09
C TYR A 115 -9.22 -8.00 5.68
N PHE A 116 -9.69 -8.81 4.74
CA PHE A 116 -9.91 -8.44 3.35
C PHE A 116 -11.39 -8.65 3.05
N ASN A 117 -12.16 -7.56 3.10
CA ASN A 117 -13.62 -7.61 2.96
C ASN A 117 -14.07 -7.51 1.50
N GLY A 118 -13.17 -7.11 0.59
CA GLY A 118 -13.37 -7.16 -0.86
C GLY A 118 -12.65 -8.35 -1.50
N ASN A 119 -12.82 -8.49 -2.82
CA ASN A 119 -12.13 -9.48 -3.62
C ASN A 119 -10.66 -9.09 -3.82
N ILE A 120 -9.79 -10.09 -3.93
CA ILE A 120 -8.37 -9.90 -4.27
C ILE A 120 -8.11 -10.46 -5.66
N TYR A 121 -7.74 -9.59 -6.60
CA TYR A 121 -7.38 -9.93 -7.97
C TYR A 121 -5.86 -9.84 -8.13
N LEU A 122 -5.23 -10.99 -8.37
CA LEU A 122 -3.78 -11.11 -8.55
C LEU A 122 -3.46 -11.33 -10.03
N GLY A 123 -2.69 -10.41 -10.63
CA GLY A 123 -2.13 -10.58 -11.97
C GLY A 123 -3.19 -10.56 -13.07
N LYS A 124 -3.50 -9.36 -13.58
CA LYS A 124 -4.11 -9.27 -14.91
C LYS A 124 -3.00 -9.53 -15.94
N SER A 125 -2.96 -10.73 -16.51
CA SER A 125 -2.24 -10.96 -17.77
C SER A 125 -2.89 -10.08 -18.83
N THR A 126 -2.20 -9.00 -19.20
CA THR A 126 -2.35 -8.40 -20.52
C THR A 126 -1.27 -8.94 -21.42
#